data_AF-A0A3D8SLD8-F1
#
_entry.id   AF-A0A3D8SLD8-F1
#
_cell.length_a   1.000
_cell.length_b   1.000
_cell.length_c   1.000
_cell.angle_alpha   90.00
_cell.angle_beta   90.00
_cell.angle_gamma   90.00
#
_symmetry.space_group_name_H-M   'P 1'
#
loop_
_entity.id
_entity.type
_entity.pdbx_description
1 polymer ?
#
loop_
_entity_poly.entity_id
_entity_poly.type
_entity_poly.pdbx_seq_one_letter_code
_entity_poly.pdbx_strand_id
1 'polypeptide(L)'
;MATTATRRLTKPRSRNGCITCKIRHVKCDETKPYCTQCQSSGRKCDGYDNVSQTQLRQRITERHQPLNRNVLSADHRLILRQESPTERRYVDFFNTRTSHAFSGFYDSKLWSYLIPQFGEYEPSVRHAITAIGAIHERVELSAAEEAGDAVVLREGGSAPTERFVLEEYNKSIQTLVKSLSAQSRGGNIDLTLTACCLFICLEMLRGNRKEALDHIEAGLRIIYKHEQSTPPGSAWTSELYQQLRDLFLRLNLQAAFMSRLLMPLSMDSLDTRPGQTFMNWPEARSQLDQLMTKALLYIRTVGIMREKRPPALEAELEAEQEQILIEILSWRSSHDKLLHKLGPNIQQSDLCASLLLRVYYYIALMWVRVVLNRDEHGYDRYTVDFESAVCYAEEIIRLTSLCPDSTAATTTDSAKTKQAKSVFSLEGEIIGPMYFTAVRCRNPSLRRRAINTLLHYSKREGFWDARIYANVAKLVVEVEESQCSEPPTSEKDISSLARVYEEVQPKDFKPNPVQVLLYMKPEGVDGPWKMRSYMVEW
;
A
#
# COMPACT_ATOMS: atom_id res chain seq x y z
N MET A 1 82.24 -32.40 -36.23
CA MET A 1 81.45 -31.25 -36.74
C MET A 1 81.20 -30.31 -35.58
N ALA A 2 81.51 -29.03 -35.77
CA ALA A 2 81.08 -27.90 -34.93
C ALA A 2 79.53 -27.85 -34.90
N THR A 3 78.79 -27.20 -34.00
CA THR A 3 78.96 -25.94 -33.26
C THR A 3 78.13 -25.95 -31.96
N THR A 4 78.62 -25.26 -30.94
CA THR A 4 78.04 -25.08 -29.60
C THR A 4 76.76 -24.25 -29.61
N ALA A 5 75.68 -24.80 -29.07
CA ALA A 5 74.44 -24.09 -28.80
C ALA A 5 74.63 -23.03 -27.71
N THR A 6 74.48 -21.74 -28.02
CA THR A 6 74.23 -20.71 -27.01
C THR A 6 72.77 -20.76 -26.58
N ARG A 7 72.43 -21.77 -25.78
CA ARG A 7 71.18 -21.73 -25.02
C ARG A 7 71.35 -20.66 -23.94
N ARG A 8 70.67 -19.51 -24.11
CA ARG A 8 70.55 -18.47 -23.07
C ARG A 8 70.26 -19.18 -21.74
N LEU A 9 71.24 -19.15 -20.84
CA LEU A 9 71.06 -19.61 -19.46
C LEU A 9 70.01 -18.70 -18.85
N THR A 10 68.77 -19.17 -18.80
CA THR A 10 67.72 -18.55 -17.99
C THR A 10 68.17 -18.68 -16.53
N LYS A 11 68.83 -17.62 -16.04
CA LYS A 11 69.16 -17.48 -14.62
C LYS A 11 67.89 -17.75 -13.80
N PRO A 12 67.98 -18.54 -12.71
CA PRO A 12 66.82 -18.92 -11.94
C PRO A 12 66.08 -17.67 -11.45
N ARG A 13 64.78 -17.61 -11.75
CA ARG A 13 63.90 -16.53 -11.30
C ARG A 13 63.89 -16.55 -9.78
N SER A 14 63.97 -15.38 -9.14
CA SER A 14 63.90 -15.31 -7.68
C SER A 14 62.54 -15.84 -7.23
N ARG A 15 62.56 -16.83 -6.34
CA ARG A 15 61.36 -17.55 -5.89
C ARG A 15 60.48 -16.63 -5.01
N ASN A 16 61.11 -15.68 -4.33
CA ASN A 16 60.49 -14.80 -3.35
C ASN A 16 60.40 -13.34 -3.80
N GLY A 17 60.53 -13.06 -5.10
CA GLY A 17 60.42 -11.70 -5.62
C GLY A 17 59.07 -11.04 -5.36
N CYS A 18 59.04 -9.70 -5.31
CA CYS A 18 57.82 -8.94 -5.09
C CYS A 18 56.80 -9.19 -6.20
N ILE A 19 55.53 -8.99 -5.87
CA ILE A 19 54.39 -9.26 -6.77
C ILE A 19 54.57 -8.52 -8.10
N THR A 20 54.91 -7.23 -8.04
CA THR A 20 55.06 -6.37 -9.22
C THR A 20 56.19 -6.84 -10.14
N CYS A 21 57.33 -7.28 -9.61
CA CYS A 21 58.43 -7.84 -10.41
C CYS A 21 58.08 -9.22 -10.99
N LYS A 22 57.34 -10.05 -10.24
CA LYS A 22 56.83 -11.36 -10.70
C LYS A 22 55.89 -11.21 -11.90
N ILE A 23 54.95 -10.26 -11.85
CA ILE A 23 54.02 -9.96 -12.97
C ILE A 23 54.80 -9.51 -14.22
N ARG A 24 55.82 -8.68 -14.01
CA ARG A 24 56.66 -8.15 -15.10
C ARG A 24 57.68 -9.16 -15.63
N HIS A 25 57.77 -10.35 -15.03
CA HIS A 25 58.77 -11.37 -15.36
C HIS A 25 60.23 -10.86 -15.30
N VAL A 26 60.51 -9.88 -14.45
CA VAL A 26 61.87 -9.35 -14.21
C VAL A 26 62.41 -9.85 -12.87
N LYS A 27 63.73 -9.97 -12.74
CA LYS A 27 64.35 -10.42 -11.48
C LYS A 27 64.16 -9.34 -10.40
N CYS A 28 63.61 -9.74 -9.26
CA CYS A 28 63.51 -8.91 -8.08
C CYS A 28 64.78 -9.05 -7.23
N ASP A 29 65.21 -7.95 -6.63
CA ASP A 29 66.32 -7.86 -5.68
C ASP A 29 65.91 -8.11 -4.22
N GLU A 30 64.61 -8.31 -3.95
CA GLU A 30 64.03 -8.72 -2.67
C GLU A 30 64.23 -7.74 -1.49
N THR A 31 64.67 -6.51 -1.77
CA THR A 31 64.81 -5.44 -0.79
C THR A 31 63.45 -4.96 -0.24
N LYS A 32 63.36 -4.74 1.08
CA LYS A 32 62.13 -4.36 1.80
C LYS A 32 62.29 -2.95 2.39
N PRO A 33 61.22 -2.15 2.49
CA PRO A 33 59.82 -2.48 2.18
C PRO A 33 59.45 -2.48 0.69
N TYR A 34 60.28 -1.87 -0.17
CA TYR A 34 60.04 -1.79 -1.61
C TYR A 34 61.30 -2.16 -2.39
N CYS A 35 61.14 -2.91 -3.48
CA CYS A 35 62.27 -3.36 -4.28
C CYS A 35 62.85 -2.22 -5.12
N THR A 36 64.17 -2.20 -5.31
CA THR A 36 64.84 -1.12 -6.06
C THR A 36 64.40 -1.09 -7.52
N GLN A 37 64.00 -2.22 -8.08
CA GLN A 37 63.52 -2.31 -9.47
C GLN A 37 62.13 -1.71 -9.69
N CYS A 38 61.27 -1.73 -8.67
CA CYS A 38 60.01 -1.02 -8.72
C CYS A 38 60.22 0.49 -8.50
N GLN A 39 61.07 0.86 -7.53
CA GLN A 39 61.37 2.27 -7.26
C GLN A 39 62.05 2.97 -8.45
N SER A 40 63.11 2.38 -8.99
CA SER A 40 63.85 2.96 -10.13
C SER A 40 63.02 3.05 -11.41
N SER A 41 62.02 2.17 -11.57
CA SER A 41 61.09 2.23 -12.70
C SER A 41 59.82 3.05 -12.42
N GLY A 42 59.77 3.77 -11.29
CA GLY A 42 58.69 4.68 -10.90
C GLY A 42 57.36 4.01 -10.59
N ARG A 43 57.34 2.69 -10.33
CA ARG A 43 56.12 1.92 -10.10
C ARG A 43 55.95 1.57 -8.62
N LYS A 44 54.70 1.60 -8.14
CA LYS A 44 54.36 1.14 -6.80
C LYS A 44 54.73 -0.35 -6.65
N CYS A 45 55.50 -0.67 -5.61
CA CYS A 45 55.87 -2.03 -5.28
C CYS A 45 54.81 -2.64 -4.36
N ASP A 46 54.08 -3.64 -4.84
CA ASP A 46 52.94 -4.25 -4.14
C ASP A 46 53.35 -5.24 -3.03
N GLY A 47 54.64 -5.27 -2.69
CA GLY A 47 55.19 -6.07 -1.59
C GLY A 47 55.45 -7.53 -1.93
N TYR A 48 55.74 -8.32 -0.89
CA TYR A 48 56.19 -9.70 -0.95
C TYR A 48 55.16 -10.59 -0.27
N ASP A 49 54.53 -11.49 -1.02
CA ASP A 49 53.51 -12.39 -0.49
C ASP A 49 53.72 -13.82 -1.04
N ASN A 50 53.51 -14.84 -0.20
CA ASN A 50 53.81 -16.25 -0.51
C ASN A 50 52.67 -16.97 -1.25
N VAL A 51 52.06 -16.29 -2.21
CA VAL A 51 50.90 -16.79 -2.96
C VAL A 51 51.33 -17.15 -4.39
N SER A 52 50.82 -18.26 -4.94
CA SER A 52 51.23 -18.77 -6.26
C SER A 52 50.86 -17.79 -7.40
N GLN A 53 51.61 -17.81 -8.51
CA GLN A 53 51.34 -16.91 -9.66
C GLN A 53 49.93 -17.04 -10.23
N THR A 54 49.34 -18.24 -10.16
CA THR A 54 47.96 -18.52 -10.62
C THR A 54 46.93 -17.81 -9.72
N GLN A 55 47.12 -17.86 -8.40
CA GLN A 55 46.25 -17.19 -7.43
C GLN A 55 46.39 -15.67 -7.46
N LEU A 56 47.58 -15.16 -7.80
CA LEU A 56 47.80 -13.72 -8.02
C LEU A 56 47.07 -13.21 -9.26
N ARG A 57 47.07 -13.98 -10.35
CA ARG A 57 46.26 -13.65 -11.54
C ARG A 57 44.77 -13.68 -11.22
N GLN A 58 44.31 -14.69 -10.49
CA GLN A 58 42.91 -14.86 -10.10
C GLN A 58 42.40 -13.70 -9.23
N ARG A 59 43.15 -13.30 -8.20
CA ARG A 59 42.80 -12.15 -7.35
C ARG A 59 42.81 -10.82 -8.10
N ILE A 60 43.70 -10.65 -9.08
CA ILE A 60 43.73 -9.45 -9.93
C ILE A 60 42.52 -9.44 -10.87
N THR A 61 42.08 -10.59 -11.39
CA THR A 61 40.85 -10.71 -12.19
C THR A 61 39.59 -10.49 -11.36
N GLU A 62 39.52 -11.02 -10.14
CA GLU A 62 38.39 -10.82 -9.20
C GLU A 62 38.29 -9.37 -8.70
N ARG A 63 39.41 -8.67 -8.56
CA ARG A 63 39.44 -7.27 -8.09
C ARG A 63 39.25 -6.24 -9.20
N HIS A 64 39.42 -6.64 -10.47
CA HIS A 64 39.23 -5.77 -11.65
C HIS A 64 38.05 -6.19 -12.53
N GLN A 65 37.21 -7.14 -12.12
CA GLN A 65 35.94 -7.35 -12.80
C GLN A 65 34.94 -6.29 -12.32
N PRO A 66 34.49 -5.40 -13.22
CA PRO A 66 33.40 -4.49 -12.91
C PRO A 66 32.15 -5.30 -12.58
N LEU A 67 31.32 -4.74 -11.69
CA LEU A 67 29.92 -5.12 -11.48
C LEU A 67 29.34 -5.65 -12.79
N ASN A 68 29.01 -6.94 -12.82
CA ASN A 68 28.27 -7.51 -13.91
C ASN A 68 26.84 -6.93 -13.82
N ARG A 69 26.68 -5.68 -14.27
CA ARG A 69 25.44 -5.20 -14.86
C ARG A 69 25.20 -6.16 -16.00
N ASN A 70 24.41 -7.18 -15.72
CA ASN A 70 23.88 -8.10 -16.70
C ASN A 70 23.32 -7.24 -17.84
N VAL A 71 24.04 -7.15 -18.95
CA VAL A 71 23.45 -6.74 -20.22
C VAL A 71 22.42 -7.83 -20.50
N LEU A 72 21.16 -7.45 -20.37
CA LEU A 72 20.01 -8.31 -20.62
C LEU A 72 20.05 -8.71 -22.10
N SER A 73 20.69 -9.83 -22.42
CA SER A 73 20.40 -10.58 -23.63
C SER A 73 19.06 -11.28 -23.41
N ALA A 74 18.10 -11.06 -24.31
CA ALA A 74 16.75 -11.62 -24.24
C ALA A 74 16.74 -13.15 -24.07
N ASP A 75 17.81 -13.84 -24.49
CA ASP A 75 17.88 -15.30 -24.54
C ASP A 75 18.45 -15.97 -23.28
N HIS A 76 19.02 -15.21 -22.32
CA HIS A 76 19.74 -15.80 -21.17
C HIS A 76 18.92 -15.93 -19.86
N ARG A 77 17.59 -15.74 -19.91
CA ARG A 77 16.70 -15.97 -18.75
C ARG A 77 15.41 -16.69 -19.11
N LEU A 78 15.47 -17.76 -19.90
CA LEU A 78 14.48 -18.81 -19.74
C LEU A 78 14.72 -19.47 -18.37
N ILE A 79 14.16 -18.87 -17.31
CA ILE A 79 14.06 -19.52 -16.01
C ILE A 79 13.08 -20.67 -16.22
N LEU A 80 13.58 -21.84 -16.58
CA LEU A 80 12.80 -23.07 -16.68
C LEU A 80 12.38 -23.48 -15.27
N ARG A 81 11.24 -22.97 -14.83
CA ARG A 81 10.66 -23.33 -13.55
C ARG A 81 9.91 -24.64 -13.66
N GLN A 82 10.15 -25.49 -12.67
CA GLN A 82 9.28 -26.63 -12.38
C GLN A 82 7.99 -26.13 -11.71
N GLU A 83 7.25 -25.29 -12.41
CA GLU A 83 5.90 -24.85 -12.01
C GLU A 83 4.86 -25.76 -12.65
N SER A 84 3.88 -26.16 -11.85
CA SER A 84 2.67 -26.81 -12.31
C SER A 84 1.85 -25.87 -13.22
N PRO A 85 1.03 -26.42 -14.13
CA PRO A 85 0.09 -25.62 -14.91
C PRO A 85 -0.82 -24.74 -14.04
N THR A 86 -1.20 -25.25 -12.87
CA THR A 86 -2.04 -24.55 -11.88
C THR A 86 -1.33 -23.32 -11.30
N GLU A 87 -0.06 -23.45 -10.88
CA GLU A 87 0.73 -22.31 -10.38
C GLU A 87 0.85 -21.22 -11.46
N ARG A 88 1.12 -21.60 -12.71
CA ARG A 88 1.23 -20.64 -13.83
C ARG A 88 -0.08 -19.89 -14.09
N ARG A 89 -1.22 -20.59 -14.05
CA ARG A 89 -2.54 -19.96 -14.20
C ARG A 89 -2.76 -18.90 -13.14
N TYR A 90 -2.42 -19.17 -11.88
CA TYR A 90 -2.70 -18.21 -10.80
C TYR A 90 -1.73 -17.04 -10.75
N VAL A 91 -0.50 -17.22 -11.22
CA VAL A 91 0.39 -16.11 -11.50
C VAL A 91 -0.17 -15.23 -12.63
N ASP A 92 -0.66 -15.83 -13.71
CA ASP A 92 -1.27 -15.09 -14.81
C ASP A 92 -2.52 -14.34 -14.34
N PHE A 93 -3.38 -14.98 -13.56
CA PHE A 93 -4.53 -14.34 -12.92
C PHE A 93 -4.11 -13.17 -12.03
N PHE A 94 -3.03 -13.32 -11.26
CA PHE A 94 -2.50 -12.20 -10.48
C PHE A 94 -2.08 -11.03 -11.37
N ASN A 95 -1.32 -11.29 -12.43
CA ASN A 95 -0.80 -10.25 -13.31
C ASN A 95 -1.90 -9.54 -14.11
N THR A 96 -2.96 -10.25 -14.50
CA THR A 96 -4.01 -9.76 -15.41
C THR A 96 -5.29 -9.29 -14.71
N ARG A 97 -5.58 -9.77 -13.50
CA ARG A 97 -6.82 -9.45 -12.75
C ARG A 97 -6.52 -8.85 -11.39
N THR A 98 -5.70 -9.51 -10.58
CA THR A 98 -5.41 -9.05 -9.20
C THR A 98 -4.65 -7.73 -9.17
N SER A 99 -3.67 -7.54 -10.05
CA SER A 99 -2.88 -6.31 -10.14
C SER A 99 -3.77 -5.07 -10.32
N HIS A 100 -4.81 -5.16 -11.16
CA HIS A 100 -5.79 -4.11 -11.37
C HIS A 100 -6.69 -3.91 -10.14
N ALA A 101 -7.21 -4.99 -9.56
CA ALA A 101 -7.98 -4.92 -8.31
C ALA A 101 -7.18 -4.25 -7.18
N PHE A 102 -5.87 -4.43 -7.15
CA PHE A 102 -5.03 -3.84 -6.10
C PHE A 102 -4.63 -2.38 -6.38
N SER A 103 -4.81 -1.90 -7.60
CA SER A 103 -4.42 -0.54 -8.00
C SER A 103 -5.60 0.45 -8.00
N GLY A 104 -6.84 -0.04 -7.96
CA GLY A 104 -8.05 0.79 -7.99
C GLY A 104 -8.12 1.61 -9.29
N PHE A 105 -8.36 2.92 -9.16
CA PHE A 105 -8.39 3.86 -10.30
C PHE A 105 -7.02 4.38 -10.74
N TYR A 106 -5.93 3.95 -10.10
CA TYR A 106 -4.59 4.49 -10.34
C TYR A 106 -3.69 3.47 -11.04
N ASP A 107 -2.77 3.95 -11.86
CA ASP A 107 -1.70 3.10 -12.39
C ASP A 107 -0.65 2.85 -11.30
N SER A 108 -0.50 1.60 -10.89
CA SER A 108 0.48 1.20 -9.88
C SER A 108 1.62 0.39 -10.49
N LYS A 109 2.82 0.99 -10.55
CA LYS A 109 4.04 0.28 -10.96
C LYS A 109 4.38 -0.88 -10.02
N LEU A 110 4.03 -0.74 -8.73
CA LEU A 110 4.24 -1.76 -7.72
C LEU A 110 3.59 -3.08 -8.12
N TRP A 111 2.31 -3.03 -8.47
CA TRP A 111 1.50 -4.22 -8.77
C TRP A 111 1.68 -4.72 -10.19
N SER A 112 1.82 -3.81 -11.16
CA SER A 112 1.90 -4.17 -12.59
C SER A 112 3.29 -4.64 -13.03
N TYR A 113 4.36 -4.17 -12.37
CA TYR A 113 5.74 -4.47 -12.79
C TYR A 113 6.64 -4.98 -11.67
N LEU A 114 6.75 -4.25 -10.55
CA LEU A 114 7.80 -4.52 -9.57
C LEU A 114 7.59 -5.84 -8.80
N ILE A 115 6.38 -6.08 -8.29
CA ILE A 115 6.06 -7.33 -7.58
C ILE A 115 6.11 -8.54 -8.52
N PRO A 116 5.52 -8.52 -9.73
CA PRO A 116 5.68 -9.60 -10.70
C PRO A 116 7.15 -9.90 -11.00
N GLN A 117 7.95 -8.86 -11.32
CA GLN A 117 9.39 -9.02 -11.57
C GLN A 117 10.13 -9.57 -10.36
N PHE A 118 9.76 -9.16 -9.15
CA PHE A 118 10.42 -9.66 -7.94
C PHE A 118 10.06 -11.12 -7.66
N GLY A 119 8.80 -11.50 -7.92
CA GLY A 119 8.35 -12.89 -7.97
C GLY A 119 9.02 -13.70 -9.09
N GLU A 120 9.66 -13.03 -10.07
CA GLU A 120 10.48 -13.73 -11.05
C GLU A 120 11.87 -14.17 -10.53
N TYR A 121 12.30 -13.69 -9.37
CA TYR A 121 13.60 -14.05 -8.78
C TYR A 121 13.48 -14.65 -7.38
N GLU A 122 12.47 -14.25 -6.61
CA GLU A 122 12.26 -14.68 -5.22
C GLU A 122 11.13 -15.72 -5.12
N PRO A 123 11.44 -16.99 -4.79
CA PRO A 123 10.43 -18.05 -4.67
C PRO A 123 9.33 -17.75 -3.64
N SER A 124 9.68 -17.08 -2.53
CA SER A 124 8.70 -16.68 -1.52
C SER A 124 7.63 -15.76 -2.10
N VAL A 125 8.06 -14.75 -2.86
CA VAL A 125 7.17 -13.78 -3.51
C VAL A 125 6.31 -14.48 -4.56
N ARG A 126 6.89 -15.41 -5.34
CA ARG A 126 6.15 -16.19 -6.34
C ARG A 126 5.03 -17.05 -5.73
N HIS A 127 5.32 -17.77 -4.66
CA HIS A 127 4.32 -18.60 -3.98
C HIS A 127 3.20 -17.74 -3.37
N ALA A 128 3.54 -16.56 -2.83
CA ALA A 128 2.54 -15.62 -2.32
C ALA A 128 1.64 -15.06 -3.44
N ILE A 129 2.23 -14.63 -4.56
CA ILE A 129 1.51 -14.20 -5.77
C ILE A 129 0.53 -15.29 -6.25
N THR A 130 1.00 -16.54 -6.28
CA THR A 130 0.19 -17.70 -6.69
C THR A 130 -0.99 -17.92 -5.74
N ALA A 131 -0.74 -17.92 -4.42
CA ALA A 131 -1.80 -18.05 -3.42
C ALA A 131 -2.84 -16.92 -3.54
N ILE A 132 -2.39 -15.68 -3.76
CA ILE A 132 -3.25 -14.50 -3.93
C ILE A 132 -4.09 -14.62 -5.20
N GLY A 133 -3.50 -15.01 -6.33
CA GLY A 133 -4.22 -15.23 -7.59
C GLY A 133 -5.33 -16.26 -7.42
N ALA A 134 -5.04 -17.37 -6.73
CA ALA A 134 -6.01 -18.43 -6.45
C ALA A 134 -7.17 -17.98 -5.55
N ILE A 135 -6.87 -17.31 -4.43
CA ILE A 135 -7.93 -16.84 -3.52
C ILE A 135 -8.77 -15.73 -4.17
N HIS A 136 -8.16 -14.85 -4.96
CA HIS A 136 -8.88 -13.76 -5.63
C HIS A 136 -9.84 -14.31 -6.69
N GLU A 137 -9.41 -15.28 -7.51
CA GLU A 137 -10.31 -15.96 -8.46
C GLU A 137 -11.51 -16.60 -7.73
N ARG A 138 -11.28 -17.21 -6.56
CA ARG A 138 -12.37 -17.80 -5.77
C ARG A 138 -13.37 -16.77 -5.26
N VAL A 139 -12.89 -15.60 -4.83
CA VAL A 139 -13.75 -14.48 -4.39
C VAL A 139 -14.61 -13.99 -5.55
N GLU A 140 -14.01 -13.80 -6.72
CA GLU A 140 -14.72 -13.38 -7.95
C GLU A 140 -15.78 -14.41 -8.38
N LEU A 141 -15.43 -15.70 -8.34
CA LEU A 141 -16.37 -16.79 -8.67
C LEU A 141 -17.55 -16.85 -7.69
N SER A 142 -17.28 -16.73 -6.39
CA SER A 142 -18.32 -16.78 -5.36
C SER A 142 -19.31 -15.61 -5.51
N ALA A 143 -18.79 -14.41 -5.81
CA ALA A 143 -19.63 -13.24 -6.05
C ALA A 143 -20.46 -13.37 -7.34
N ALA A 144 -19.90 -13.96 -8.40
CA ALA A 144 -20.65 -14.24 -9.63
C ALA A 144 -21.75 -15.29 -9.42
N GLU A 145 -21.52 -16.29 -8.57
CA GLU A 145 -22.54 -17.26 -8.17
C GLU A 145 -23.67 -16.62 -7.38
N GLU A 146 -23.37 -15.73 -6.42
CA GLU A 146 -24.38 -14.95 -5.69
C GLU A 146 -25.21 -14.03 -6.61
N ALA A 147 -24.59 -13.48 -7.65
CA ALA A 147 -25.25 -12.60 -8.62
C ALA A 147 -26.10 -13.35 -9.66
N GLY A 148 -25.98 -14.69 -9.74
CA GLY A 148 -26.65 -15.50 -10.78
C GLY A 148 -25.94 -15.51 -12.14
N ASP A 149 -24.71 -14.99 -12.23
CA ASP A 149 -23.91 -14.85 -13.45
C ASP A 149 -22.90 -16.00 -13.66
N ALA A 150 -23.08 -17.12 -12.95
CA ALA A 150 -22.14 -18.25 -12.82
C ALA A 150 -21.67 -18.89 -14.15
N VAL A 151 -22.34 -18.61 -15.27
CA VAL A 151 -22.05 -19.22 -16.57
C VAL A 151 -20.77 -18.64 -17.23
N VAL A 152 -20.35 -17.42 -16.87
CA VAL A 152 -19.32 -16.68 -17.64
C VAL A 152 -17.87 -16.94 -17.19
N LEU A 153 -17.63 -17.41 -15.96
CA LEU A 153 -16.26 -17.56 -15.42
C LEU A 153 -15.72 -19.00 -15.39
N ARG A 154 -16.47 -19.98 -15.91
CA ARG A 154 -16.10 -21.41 -15.90
C ARG A 154 -15.19 -21.84 -17.06
N GLU A 155 -14.60 -20.90 -17.79
CA GLU A 155 -13.58 -21.23 -18.79
C GLU A 155 -12.25 -21.58 -18.08
N GLY A 156 -12.07 -22.83 -17.64
CA GLY A 156 -10.73 -23.37 -17.40
C GLY A 156 -10.49 -24.29 -16.19
N GLY A 157 -11.49 -24.72 -15.41
CA GLY A 157 -11.31 -25.77 -14.38
C GLY A 157 -12.17 -25.59 -13.12
N SER A 158 -12.04 -26.53 -12.16
CA SER A 158 -12.68 -26.43 -10.84
C SER A 158 -12.13 -25.25 -10.03
N ALA A 159 -12.96 -24.58 -9.24
CA ALA A 159 -12.54 -23.52 -8.33
C ALA A 159 -11.36 -23.98 -7.44
N PRO A 160 -10.40 -23.09 -7.11
CA PRO A 160 -9.26 -23.46 -6.30
C PRO A 160 -9.69 -23.91 -4.90
N THR A 161 -9.11 -25.01 -4.44
CA THR A 161 -9.35 -25.50 -3.07
C THR A 161 -8.67 -24.57 -2.05
N GLU A 162 -9.29 -24.35 -0.89
CA GLU A 162 -8.63 -23.66 0.25
C GLU A 162 -7.30 -24.31 0.60
N ARG A 163 -7.23 -25.63 0.43
CA ARG A 163 -6.01 -26.41 0.59
C ARG A 163 -4.87 -25.92 -0.31
N PHE A 164 -5.11 -25.68 -1.60
CA PHE A 164 -4.09 -25.18 -2.52
C PHE A 164 -3.58 -23.79 -2.10
N VAL A 165 -4.48 -22.87 -1.76
CA VAL A 165 -4.13 -21.52 -1.28
C VAL A 165 -3.22 -21.61 -0.05
N LEU A 166 -3.58 -22.45 0.93
CA LEU A 166 -2.80 -22.66 2.14
C LEU A 166 -1.46 -23.35 1.88
N GLU A 167 -1.39 -24.30 0.94
CA GLU A 167 -0.14 -24.96 0.56
C GLU A 167 0.84 -23.94 -0.06
N GLU A 168 0.38 -23.11 -1.00
CA GLU A 168 1.21 -22.05 -1.60
C GLU A 168 1.60 -20.98 -0.58
N TYR A 169 0.69 -20.57 0.31
CA TYR A 169 1.00 -19.63 1.38
C TYR A 169 2.09 -20.20 2.31
N ASN A 170 1.97 -21.47 2.72
CA ASN A 170 2.97 -22.12 3.56
C ASN A 170 4.32 -22.28 2.84
N LYS A 171 4.34 -22.60 1.55
CA LYS A 171 5.59 -22.62 0.75
C LYS A 171 6.24 -21.23 0.74
N SER A 172 5.46 -20.16 0.62
CA SER A 172 5.95 -18.78 0.69
C SER A 172 6.62 -18.48 2.04
N ILE A 173 5.97 -18.83 3.15
CA ILE A 173 6.53 -18.64 4.50
C ILE A 173 7.81 -19.45 4.69
N GLN A 174 7.81 -20.74 4.31
CA GLN A 174 8.96 -21.62 4.47
C GLN A 174 10.18 -21.12 3.67
N THR A 175 9.98 -20.67 2.44
CA THR A 175 11.04 -20.12 1.60
C THR A 175 11.55 -18.77 2.12
N LEU A 176 10.66 -17.91 2.62
CA LEU A 176 11.02 -16.67 3.29
C LEU A 176 11.91 -16.91 4.50
N VAL A 177 11.48 -17.78 5.42
CA VAL A 177 12.23 -18.10 6.65
C VAL A 177 13.61 -18.66 6.31
N LYS A 178 13.70 -19.56 5.31
CA LYS A 178 14.99 -20.07 4.82
C LYS A 178 15.89 -18.94 4.31
N SER A 179 15.36 -18.04 3.47
CA SER A 179 16.12 -16.91 2.91
C SER A 179 16.62 -15.96 4.01
N LEU A 180 15.76 -15.60 4.96
CA LEU A 180 16.11 -14.74 6.08
C LEU A 180 17.15 -15.39 7.01
N SER A 181 17.07 -16.70 7.23
CA SER A 181 18.04 -17.43 8.06
C SER A 181 19.43 -17.54 7.41
N ALA A 182 19.50 -17.55 6.08
CA ALA A 182 20.76 -17.64 5.34
C ALA A 182 21.52 -16.31 5.27
N GLN A 183 20.82 -15.17 5.36
CA GLN A 183 21.42 -13.84 5.32
C GLN A 183 22.01 -13.45 6.68
N SER A 184 23.34 -13.59 6.82
CA SER A 184 24.04 -13.53 8.12
C SER A 184 24.27 -12.14 8.73
N ARG A 185 23.66 -11.05 8.23
CA ARG A 185 23.61 -9.70 8.86
C ARG A 185 22.86 -8.75 7.93
N GLY A 186 21.65 -8.33 8.33
CA GLY A 186 20.81 -7.39 7.58
C GLY A 186 20.02 -8.07 6.46
N GLY A 187 18.89 -8.68 6.81
CA GLY A 187 18.00 -9.32 5.84
C GLY A 187 17.53 -8.34 4.75
N ASN A 188 17.23 -8.86 3.56
CA ASN A 188 16.71 -8.07 2.45
C ASN A 188 15.37 -7.41 2.85
N ILE A 189 15.41 -6.09 3.10
CA ILE A 189 14.24 -5.31 3.51
C ILE A 189 13.14 -5.37 2.45
N ASP A 190 13.50 -5.34 1.17
CA ASP A 190 12.54 -5.41 0.06
C ASP A 190 11.81 -6.74 0.06
N LEU A 191 12.53 -7.85 0.29
CA LEU A 191 11.93 -9.18 0.41
C LEU A 191 10.96 -9.24 1.60
N THR A 192 11.39 -8.74 2.76
CA THR A 192 10.59 -8.80 3.99
C THR A 192 9.33 -7.96 3.86
N LEU A 193 9.44 -6.72 3.36
CA LEU A 193 8.30 -5.82 3.16
C LEU A 193 7.38 -6.30 2.04
N THR A 194 7.91 -6.88 0.96
CA THR A 194 7.07 -7.49 -0.09
C THR A 194 6.30 -8.67 0.48
N ALA A 195 6.93 -9.55 1.26
CA ALA A 195 6.24 -10.66 1.89
C ALA A 195 5.14 -10.17 2.85
N CYS A 196 5.42 -9.19 3.72
CA CYS A 196 4.40 -8.56 4.57
C CYS A 196 3.24 -8.00 3.74
N CYS A 197 3.53 -7.23 2.69
CA CYS A 197 2.55 -6.66 1.77
C CYS A 197 1.64 -7.74 1.16
N LEU A 198 2.22 -8.81 0.61
CA LEU A 198 1.46 -9.89 -0.01
C LEU A 198 0.65 -10.68 1.03
N PHE A 199 1.18 -10.89 2.24
CA PHE A 199 0.43 -11.57 3.31
C PHE A 199 -0.73 -10.72 3.82
N ILE A 200 -0.59 -9.39 3.88
CA ILE A 200 -1.72 -8.48 4.16
C ILE A 200 -2.83 -8.69 3.13
N CYS A 201 -2.47 -8.67 1.83
CA CYS A 201 -3.43 -8.86 0.74
C CYS A 201 -4.11 -10.23 0.81
N LEU A 202 -3.35 -11.29 1.10
CA LEU A 202 -3.87 -12.64 1.25
C LEU A 202 -4.86 -12.74 2.42
N GLU A 203 -4.49 -12.23 3.59
CA GLU A 203 -5.34 -12.29 4.78
C GLU A 203 -6.58 -11.39 4.64
N MET A 204 -6.49 -10.23 3.97
CA MET A 204 -7.66 -9.44 3.56
C MET A 204 -8.58 -10.24 2.63
N LEU A 205 -8.03 -10.92 1.62
CA LEU A 205 -8.81 -11.73 0.69
C LEU A 205 -9.55 -12.88 1.38
N ARG A 206 -8.90 -13.49 2.38
CA ARG A 206 -9.45 -14.56 3.22
C ARG A 206 -10.43 -14.07 4.30
N GLY A 207 -10.55 -12.76 4.52
CA GLY A 207 -11.40 -12.18 5.56
C GLY A 207 -10.78 -12.20 6.97
N ASN A 208 -9.50 -12.53 7.08
CA ASN A 208 -8.76 -12.60 8.34
C ASN A 208 -8.24 -11.22 8.74
N ARG A 209 -9.17 -10.38 9.23
CA ARG A 209 -8.89 -8.97 9.56
C ARG A 209 -7.77 -8.80 10.58
N LYS A 210 -7.73 -9.65 11.61
CA LYS A 210 -6.75 -9.52 12.71
C LYS A 210 -5.33 -9.73 12.21
N GLU A 211 -5.11 -10.81 11.48
CA GLU A 211 -3.82 -11.24 10.93
C GLU A 211 -3.30 -10.21 9.91
N ALA A 212 -4.17 -9.71 9.04
CA ALA A 212 -3.84 -8.63 8.11
C ALA A 212 -3.39 -7.35 8.85
N LEU A 213 -4.11 -6.93 9.90
CA LEU A 213 -3.71 -5.78 10.72
C LEU A 213 -2.38 -6.01 11.46
N ASP A 214 -2.16 -7.22 11.97
CA ASP A 214 -0.89 -7.58 12.63
C ASP A 214 0.29 -7.55 11.63
N HIS A 215 0.07 -7.95 10.37
CA HIS A 215 1.07 -7.81 9.30
C HIS A 215 1.32 -6.35 8.90
N ILE A 216 0.28 -5.50 8.85
CA ILE A 216 0.45 -4.06 8.63
C ILE A 216 1.34 -3.47 9.73
N GLU A 217 1.01 -3.75 10.99
CA GLU A 217 1.77 -3.24 12.13
C GLU A 217 3.23 -3.73 12.11
N ALA A 218 3.46 -5.00 11.79
CA ALA A 218 4.81 -5.54 11.64
C ALA A 218 5.61 -4.85 10.52
N GLY A 219 4.99 -4.64 9.34
CA GLY A 219 5.61 -3.94 8.22
C GLY A 219 5.96 -2.49 8.54
N LEU A 220 5.05 -1.77 9.19
CA LEU A 220 5.29 -0.40 9.66
C LEU A 220 6.46 -0.34 10.66
N ARG A 221 6.55 -1.28 11.60
CA ARG A 221 7.68 -1.35 12.54
C ARG A 221 9.02 -1.60 11.83
N ILE A 222 9.02 -2.38 10.75
CA ILE A 222 10.22 -2.62 9.93
C ILE A 222 10.65 -1.33 9.25
N ILE A 223 9.73 -0.61 8.60
CA ILE A 223 9.99 0.69 7.96
C ILE A 223 10.53 1.68 9.00
N TYR A 224 9.85 1.84 10.13
CA TYR A 224 10.25 2.76 11.20
C TYR A 224 11.68 2.50 11.69
N LYS A 225 12.04 1.23 11.96
CA LYS A 225 13.41 0.85 12.37
C LYS A 225 14.43 1.10 11.27
N HIS A 226 14.06 0.84 10.02
CA HIS A 226 14.94 1.06 8.88
C HIS A 226 15.23 2.55 8.68
N GLU A 227 14.22 3.41 8.78
CA GLU A 227 14.37 4.86 8.66
C GLU A 227 15.25 5.43 9.78
N GLN A 228 15.10 4.97 11.03
CA GLN A 228 15.96 5.39 12.13
C GLN A 228 17.43 4.98 11.98
N SER A 229 17.66 3.81 11.38
CA SER A 229 19.00 3.25 11.21
C SER A 229 19.71 3.83 9.98
N THR A 230 18.97 4.52 9.10
CA THR A 230 19.49 5.05 7.84
C THR A 230 19.77 6.55 7.99
N PRO A 231 20.98 7.04 7.68
CA PRO A 231 21.28 8.46 7.75
C PRO A 231 20.37 9.28 6.81
N PRO A 232 19.89 10.46 7.23
CA PRO A 232 19.13 11.35 6.35
C PRO A 232 19.98 11.71 5.13
N GLY A 233 19.43 11.50 3.92
CA GLY A 233 20.12 11.71 2.64
C GLY A 233 20.82 10.48 2.05
N SER A 234 20.70 9.29 2.64
CA SER A 234 21.22 8.06 2.02
C SER A 234 20.39 7.68 0.78
N ALA A 235 21.04 7.61 -0.39
CA ALA A 235 20.44 7.34 -1.70
C ALA A 235 20.15 5.84 -1.97
N TRP A 236 20.12 4.98 -0.94
CA TRP A 236 20.13 3.52 -1.09
C TRP A 236 18.76 2.83 -0.97
N THR A 237 17.65 3.56 -1.02
CA THR A 237 16.32 2.91 -1.08
C THR A 237 16.00 2.50 -2.51
N SER A 238 15.71 1.23 -2.75
CA SER A 238 15.27 0.75 -4.06
C SER A 238 13.92 1.37 -4.46
N GLU A 239 13.60 1.40 -5.76
CA GLU A 239 12.28 1.85 -6.25
C GLU A 239 11.16 0.98 -5.64
N LEU A 240 11.41 -0.32 -5.46
CA LEU A 240 10.49 -1.24 -4.79
C LEU A 240 10.24 -0.82 -3.33
N TYR A 241 11.29 -0.49 -2.57
CA TYR A 241 11.14 0.02 -1.21
C TYR A 241 10.26 1.27 -1.16
N GLN A 242 10.50 2.25 -2.05
CA GLN A 242 9.73 3.50 -2.06
C GLN A 242 8.25 3.24 -2.34
N GLN A 243 7.95 2.41 -3.34
CA GLN A 243 6.57 2.04 -3.66
C GLN A 243 5.89 1.23 -2.54
N LEU A 244 6.62 0.31 -1.89
CA LEU A 244 6.10 -0.41 -0.72
C LEU A 244 5.84 0.54 0.44
N ARG A 245 6.76 1.47 0.71
CA ARG A 245 6.61 2.47 1.76
C ARG A 245 5.35 3.32 1.55
N ASP A 246 5.12 3.81 0.34
CA ASP A 246 3.91 4.58 0.00
C ASP A 246 2.63 3.75 0.18
N LEU A 247 2.65 2.47 -0.19
CA LEU A 247 1.56 1.56 0.11
C LEU A 247 1.35 1.37 1.61
N PHE A 248 2.42 1.18 2.40
CA PHE A 248 2.33 1.01 3.86
C PHE A 248 1.81 2.26 4.56
N LEU A 249 2.12 3.47 4.07
CA LEU A 249 1.50 4.70 4.58
C LEU A 249 -0.02 4.70 4.39
N ARG A 250 -0.50 4.26 3.22
CA ARG A 250 -1.95 4.11 2.95
C ARG A 250 -2.57 3.01 3.80
N LEU A 251 -1.86 1.90 4.02
CA LEU A 251 -2.31 0.83 4.92
C LEU A 251 -2.31 1.27 6.39
N ASN A 252 -1.42 2.19 6.80
CA ASN A 252 -1.42 2.78 8.13
C ASN A 252 -2.72 3.58 8.37
N LEU A 253 -3.15 4.38 7.38
CA LEU A 253 -4.46 5.06 7.40
C LEU A 253 -5.60 4.06 7.53
N GLN A 254 -5.61 3.01 6.71
CA GLN A 254 -6.63 1.95 6.78
C GLN A 254 -6.67 1.26 8.15
N ALA A 255 -5.50 0.95 8.73
CA ALA A 255 -5.41 0.33 10.04
C ALA A 255 -5.93 1.25 11.15
N ALA A 256 -5.72 2.57 11.04
CA ALA A 256 -6.25 3.54 12.00
C ALA A 256 -7.78 3.51 12.07
N PHE A 257 -8.46 3.41 10.93
CA PHE A 257 -9.92 3.23 10.89
C PHE A 257 -10.39 1.92 11.53
N MET A 258 -9.52 0.90 11.54
CA MET A 258 -9.77 -0.40 12.17
C MET A 258 -9.32 -0.42 13.64
N SER A 259 -9.31 0.74 14.28
CA SER A 259 -8.94 0.94 15.70
C SER A 259 -7.51 0.51 16.05
N ARG A 260 -6.58 0.50 15.09
CA ARG A 260 -5.15 0.39 15.37
C ARG A 260 -4.52 1.76 15.58
N LEU A 261 -3.36 1.78 16.22
CA LEU A 261 -2.59 2.99 16.43
C LEU A 261 -1.88 3.38 15.14
N LEU A 262 -1.96 4.67 14.77
CA LEU A 262 -1.12 5.22 13.71
C LEU A 262 0.35 5.17 14.13
N MET A 263 1.19 4.55 13.30
CA MET A 263 2.63 4.59 13.52
C MET A 263 3.20 5.93 13.03
N PRO A 264 4.03 6.63 13.82
CA PRO A 264 4.61 7.92 13.45
C PRO A 264 5.80 7.70 12.49
N LEU A 265 5.50 7.46 11.22
CA LEU A 265 6.51 7.44 10.15
C LEU A 265 6.86 8.88 9.77
N SER A 266 8.13 9.11 9.36
CA SER A 266 8.55 10.44 8.91
C SER A 266 7.77 10.82 7.64
N MET A 267 7.20 12.02 7.65
CA MET A 267 6.52 12.60 6.49
C MET A 267 7.47 13.50 5.68
N ASP A 268 8.73 13.63 6.13
CA ASP A 268 9.72 14.61 5.66
C ASP A 268 10.18 14.39 4.21
N SER A 269 9.86 13.24 3.60
CA SER A 269 10.24 12.94 2.21
C SER A 269 9.56 13.85 1.18
N LEU A 270 8.52 14.60 1.57
CA LEU A 270 7.78 15.51 0.71
C LEU A 270 7.37 16.73 1.54
N ASP A 271 8.29 17.66 1.78
CA ASP A 271 7.98 19.01 2.29
C ASP A 271 6.97 19.68 1.34
N THR A 272 5.67 19.43 1.55
CA THR A 272 4.59 20.09 0.83
C THR A 272 4.53 21.52 1.29
N ARG A 273 5.17 22.41 0.54
CA ARG A 273 5.01 23.85 0.75
C ARG A 273 3.60 24.24 0.31
N PRO A 274 2.86 25.04 1.10
CA PRO A 274 1.59 25.60 0.67
C PRO A 274 1.71 26.25 -0.71
N GLY A 275 0.86 25.85 -1.66
CA GLY A 275 0.87 26.35 -3.04
C GLY A 275 1.63 25.53 -4.07
N GLN A 276 2.26 24.40 -3.70
CA GLN A 276 2.85 23.49 -4.67
C GLN A 276 1.77 22.80 -5.52
N THR A 277 1.93 22.83 -6.84
CA THR A 277 1.05 22.13 -7.79
C THR A 277 1.59 20.74 -8.05
N PHE A 278 0.73 19.73 -8.05
CA PHE A 278 1.09 18.38 -8.47
C PHE A 278 0.92 18.17 -9.98
N MET A 279 1.70 17.23 -10.53
CA MET A 279 1.80 16.96 -11.96
C MET A 279 0.79 15.91 -12.44
N ASN A 280 0.35 15.02 -11.55
CA ASN A 280 -0.53 13.90 -11.86
C ASN A 280 -1.37 13.46 -10.63
N TRP A 281 -2.35 12.58 -10.84
CA TRP A 281 -3.24 12.09 -9.79
C TRP A 281 -2.55 11.25 -8.71
N PRO A 282 -1.57 10.38 -9.00
CA PRO A 282 -0.80 9.70 -7.95
C PRO A 282 -0.10 10.65 -6.98
N GLU A 283 0.48 11.74 -7.47
CA GLU A 283 1.10 12.77 -6.63
C GLU A 283 0.05 13.50 -5.78
N ALA A 284 -1.08 13.88 -6.39
CA ALA A 284 -2.21 14.48 -5.69
C ALA A 284 -2.71 13.60 -4.54
N ARG A 285 -2.82 12.29 -4.81
CA ARG A 285 -3.20 11.26 -3.85
C ARG A 285 -2.22 11.17 -2.70
N SER A 286 -0.92 11.02 -3.00
CA SER A 286 0.11 10.93 -1.97
C SER A 286 0.05 12.13 -1.03
N GLN A 287 -0.05 13.35 -1.55
CA GLN A 287 -0.20 14.55 -0.70
C GLN A 287 -1.48 14.52 0.15
N LEU A 288 -2.62 14.06 -0.40
CA LEU A 288 -3.86 13.95 0.38
C LEU A 288 -3.75 12.90 1.49
N ASP A 289 -3.14 11.75 1.22
CA ASP A 289 -2.91 10.69 2.21
C ASP A 289 -2.04 11.20 3.39
N GLN A 290 -1.08 12.09 3.12
CA GLN A 290 -0.29 12.74 4.16
C GLN A 290 -1.13 13.71 5.00
N LEU A 291 -1.97 14.53 4.37
CA LEU A 291 -2.88 15.44 5.06
C LEU A 291 -3.90 14.67 5.92
N MET A 292 -4.42 13.55 5.41
CA MET A 292 -5.28 12.64 6.15
C MET A 292 -4.56 12.06 7.36
N THR A 293 -3.29 11.67 7.21
CA THR A 293 -2.47 11.17 8.32
C THR A 293 -2.30 12.25 9.40
N LYS A 294 -1.96 13.48 8.98
CA LYS A 294 -1.83 14.64 9.87
C LYS A 294 -3.14 14.95 10.60
N ALA A 295 -4.27 14.93 9.88
CA ALA A 295 -5.59 15.13 10.45
C ALA A 295 -5.95 14.07 11.51
N LEU A 296 -5.68 12.79 11.25
CA LEU A 296 -5.94 11.72 12.22
C LEU A 296 -5.01 11.78 13.44
N LEU A 297 -3.74 12.16 13.26
CA LEU A 297 -2.83 12.42 14.37
C LEU A 297 -3.34 13.60 15.23
N TYR A 298 -3.79 14.67 14.59
CA TYR A 298 -4.38 15.82 15.27
C TYR A 298 -5.65 15.44 16.05
N ILE A 299 -6.56 14.65 15.45
CA ILE A 299 -7.74 14.09 16.15
C ILE A 299 -7.33 13.34 17.41
N ARG A 300 -6.26 12.55 17.32
CA ARG A 300 -5.73 11.80 18.45
C ARG A 300 -5.16 12.72 19.53
N THR A 301 -4.46 13.79 19.17
CA THR A 301 -3.92 14.79 20.09
C THR A 301 -5.04 15.50 20.85
N VAL A 302 -6.12 15.89 20.16
CA VAL A 302 -7.31 16.51 20.78
C VAL A 302 -8.02 15.54 21.73
N GLY A 303 -8.07 14.26 21.37
CA GLY A 303 -8.63 13.19 22.18
C GLY A 303 -10.15 12.99 22.03
N ILE A 304 -10.59 11.75 22.24
CA ILE A 304 -11.97 11.30 21.98
C ILE A 304 -12.98 11.69 23.08
N MET A 305 -12.50 12.11 24.26
CA MET A 305 -13.38 12.31 25.43
C MET A 305 -14.18 13.62 25.38
N ARG A 306 -13.77 14.58 24.52
CA ARG A 306 -14.45 15.86 24.27
C ARG A 306 -14.75 16.67 25.55
N GLU A 307 -13.85 16.58 26.51
CA GLU A 307 -13.94 17.27 27.80
C GLU A 307 -13.72 18.78 27.66
N LYS A 308 -14.05 19.55 28.71
CA LYS A 308 -13.69 20.98 28.73
C LYS A 308 -12.18 21.09 28.80
N ARG A 309 -11.60 21.89 27.89
CA ARG A 309 -10.16 22.12 27.85
C ARG A 309 -9.83 23.48 28.48
N PRO A 310 -8.68 23.62 29.14
CA PRO A 310 -8.19 24.92 29.61
C PRO A 310 -8.00 25.89 28.43
N PRO A 311 -8.23 27.21 28.60
CA PRO A 311 -8.11 28.17 27.51
C PRO A 311 -6.76 28.18 26.79
N ALA A 312 -5.66 27.94 27.52
CA ALA A 312 -4.32 27.88 26.93
C ALA A 312 -4.15 26.69 25.96
N LEU A 313 -4.67 25.51 26.34
CA LEU A 313 -4.64 24.33 25.49
C LEU A 313 -5.60 24.48 24.31
N GLU A 314 -6.79 25.07 24.51
CA GLU A 314 -7.73 25.34 23.42
C GLU A 314 -7.08 26.23 22.35
N ALA A 315 -6.42 27.31 22.74
CA ALA A 315 -5.75 28.22 21.81
C ALA A 315 -4.59 27.55 21.04
N GLU A 316 -3.82 26.66 21.68
CA GLU A 316 -2.77 25.88 21.02
C GLU A 316 -3.36 24.94 19.95
N LEU A 317 -4.43 24.22 20.29
CA LEU A 317 -5.11 23.33 19.37
C LEU A 317 -5.80 24.09 18.23
N GLU A 318 -6.41 25.25 18.50
CA GLU A 318 -6.99 26.12 17.46
C GLU A 318 -5.93 26.59 16.47
N ALA A 319 -4.73 26.96 16.94
CA ALA A 319 -3.62 27.33 16.05
C ALA A 319 -3.14 26.15 15.19
N GLU A 320 -3.04 24.94 15.76
CA GLU A 320 -2.71 23.73 15.00
C GLU A 320 -3.81 23.39 13.97
N GLN A 321 -5.09 23.52 14.35
CA GLN A 321 -6.24 23.34 13.48
C GLN A 321 -6.14 24.25 12.25
N GLU A 322 -5.89 25.54 12.47
CA GLU A 322 -5.80 26.52 11.38
C GLU A 322 -4.66 26.19 10.41
N GLN A 323 -3.50 25.77 10.93
CA GLN A 323 -2.37 25.36 10.11
C GLN A 323 -2.72 24.16 9.20
N ILE A 324 -3.37 23.13 9.74
CA ILE A 324 -3.79 21.96 8.94
C ILE A 324 -4.86 22.36 7.91
N LEU A 325 -5.79 23.25 8.27
CA LEU A 325 -6.83 23.72 7.36
C LEU A 325 -6.24 24.50 6.17
N ILE A 326 -5.21 25.33 6.40
CA ILE A 326 -4.51 26.04 5.31
C ILE A 326 -3.95 25.05 4.30
N GLU A 327 -3.33 23.97 4.75
CA GLU A 327 -2.76 22.93 3.88
C GLU A 327 -3.84 22.18 3.11
N ILE A 328 -4.93 21.76 3.77
CA ILE A 328 -6.08 21.08 3.14
C ILE A 328 -6.72 21.98 2.06
N LEU A 329 -6.97 23.25 2.37
CA LEU A 329 -7.56 24.20 1.41
C LEU A 329 -6.60 24.51 0.25
N SER A 330 -5.29 24.57 0.52
CA SER A 330 -4.26 24.74 -0.52
C SER A 330 -4.24 23.54 -1.48
N TRP A 331 -4.30 22.32 -0.95
CA TRP A 331 -4.38 21.09 -1.75
C TRP A 331 -5.58 21.13 -2.69
N ARG A 332 -6.74 21.61 -2.23
CA ARG A 332 -7.94 21.73 -3.07
C ARG A 332 -7.74 22.67 -4.25
N SER A 333 -7.09 23.82 -4.03
CA SER A 333 -6.75 24.74 -5.11
C SER A 333 -5.83 24.08 -6.14
N SER A 334 -4.84 23.29 -5.71
CA SER A 334 -3.96 22.54 -6.62
C SER A 334 -4.70 21.45 -7.39
N HIS A 335 -5.67 20.77 -6.76
CA HIS A 335 -6.56 19.80 -7.42
C HIS A 335 -7.36 20.43 -8.56
N ASP A 336 -8.02 21.55 -8.28
CA ASP A 336 -8.83 22.24 -9.27
C ASP A 336 -7.98 22.74 -10.45
N LYS A 337 -6.73 23.17 -10.20
CA LYS A 337 -5.77 23.53 -11.26
C LYS A 337 -5.39 22.34 -12.13
N LEU A 338 -5.11 21.16 -11.55
CA LEU A 338 -4.79 19.96 -12.34
C LEU A 338 -6.00 19.54 -13.19
N LEU A 339 -7.19 19.51 -12.59
CA LEU A 339 -8.40 19.15 -13.31
C LEU A 339 -8.67 20.10 -14.49
N HIS A 340 -8.54 21.40 -14.26
CA HIS A 340 -8.69 22.40 -15.31
C HIS A 340 -7.65 22.24 -16.43
N LYS A 341 -6.40 21.90 -16.08
CA LYS A 341 -5.32 21.66 -17.06
C LYS A 341 -5.61 20.45 -17.96
N LEU A 342 -6.17 19.38 -17.43
CA LEU A 342 -6.57 18.20 -18.21
C LEU A 342 -7.81 18.50 -19.08
N GLY A 343 -8.70 19.36 -18.59
CA GLY A 343 -9.84 19.85 -19.34
C GLY A 343 -10.85 18.75 -19.71
N PRO A 344 -11.63 18.92 -20.80
CA PRO A 344 -12.70 18.00 -21.17
C PRO A 344 -12.22 16.64 -21.70
N ASN A 345 -10.91 16.48 -21.97
CA ASN A 345 -10.33 15.25 -22.54
C ASN A 345 -9.81 14.28 -21.46
N ILE A 346 -10.22 14.46 -20.20
CA ILE A 346 -9.82 13.59 -19.10
C ILE A 346 -10.33 12.15 -19.33
N GLN A 347 -9.44 11.16 -19.13
CA GLN A 347 -9.84 9.76 -19.19
C GLN A 347 -10.81 9.43 -18.06
N GLN A 348 -11.69 8.45 -18.30
CA GLN A 348 -12.71 8.10 -17.32
C GLN A 348 -12.12 7.61 -15.98
N SER A 349 -11.03 6.82 -16.03
CA SER A 349 -10.30 6.37 -14.83
C SER A 349 -9.72 7.54 -14.04
N ASP A 350 -9.09 8.49 -14.74
CA ASP A 350 -8.55 9.72 -14.16
C ASP A 350 -9.63 10.61 -13.54
N LEU A 351 -10.80 10.68 -14.18
CA LEU A 351 -11.95 11.39 -13.63
C LEU A 351 -12.46 10.71 -12.35
N CYS A 352 -12.57 9.38 -12.34
CA CYS A 352 -12.96 8.63 -11.14
C CYS A 352 -11.94 8.84 -10.01
N ALA A 353 -10.64 8.76 -10.30
CA ALA A 353 -9.57 9.07 -9.35
C ALA A 353 -9.69 10.50 -8.81
N SER A 354 -9.95 11.48 -9.68
CA SER A 354 -10.13 12.88 -9.31
C SER A 354 -11.31 13.09 -8.36
N LEU A 355 -12.47 12.50 -8.68
CA LEU A 355 -13.69 12.56 -7.86
C LEU A 355 -13.47 11.89 -6.51
N LEU A 356 -12.79 10.74 -6.49
CA LEU A 356 -12.50 10.01 -5.26
C LEU A 356 -11.63 10.86 -4.32
N LEU A 357 -10.60 11.51 -4.85
CA LEU A 357 -9.79 12.45 -4.06
C LEU A 357 -10.60 13.62 -3.52
N ARG A 358 -11.61 14.10 -4.25
CA ARG A 358 -12.52 15.14 -3.74
C ARG A 358 -13.39 14.64 -2.59
N VAL A 359 -13.89 13.41 -2.67
CA VAL A 359 -14.62 12.78 -1.55
C VAL A 359 -13.75 12.79 -0.29
N TYR A 360 -12.54 12.23 -0.37
CA TYR A 360 -11.63 12.20 0.78
C TYR A 360 -11.19 13.58 1.27
N TYR A 361 -11.06 14.57 0.38
CA TYR A 361 -10.83 15.96 0.78
C TYR A 361 -11.94 16.50 1.69
N TYR A 362 -13.22 16.30 1.35
CA TYR A 362 -14.32 16.76 2.20
C TYR A 362 -14.35 16.03 3.54
N ILE A 363 -14.02 14.74 3.56
CA ILE A 363 -13.87 13.97 4.80
C ILE A 363 -12.78 14.59 5.69
N ALA A 364 -11.58 14.80 5.14
CA ALA A 364 -10.45 15.41 5.84
C ALA A 364 -10.81 16.80 6.40
N LEU A 365 -11.46 17.63 5.58
CA LEU A 365 -11.88 18.97 5.94
C LEU A 365 -12.86 18.95 7.11
N MET A 366 -13.88 18.10 7.06
CA MET A 366 -14.89 17.99 8.12
C MET A 366 -14.28 17.46 9.42
N TRP A 367 -13.38 16.48 9.36
CA TRP A 367 -12.65 16.01 10.54
C TRP A 367 -11.93 17.14 11.25
N VAL A 368 -11.08 17.86 10.53
CA VAL A 368 -10.25 18.91 11.13
C VAL A 368 -11.13 20.06 11.63
N ARG A 369 -12.21 20.43 10.93
CA ARG A 369 -13.11 21.50 11.37
C ARG A 369 -13.94 21.16 12.60
N VAL A 370 -14.36 19.90 12.75
CA VAL A 370 -15.30 19.49 13.81
C VAL A 370 -14.59 18.97 15.05
N VAL A 371 -13.34 18.52 14.97
CA VAL A 371 -12.64 17.86 16.08
C VAL A 371 -12.61 18.65 17.40
N LEU A 372 -12.58 19.98 17.36
CA LEU A 372 -12.63 20.81 18.57
C LEU A 372 -14.04 20.96 19.14
N ASN A 373 -15.09 20.66 18.38
CA ASN A 373 -16.44 20.66 18.91
C ASN A 373 -16.58 19.59 20.00
N ARG A 374 -17.16 19.99 21.13
CA ARG A 374 -17.41 19.07 22.24
C ARG A 374 -18.62 18.16 21.99
N ASP A 375 -19.52 18.56 21.08
CA ASP A 375 -20.73 17.84 20.73
C ASP A 375 -20.80 17.49 19.23
N GLU A 376 -21.84 16.73 18.87
CA GLU A 376 -22.07 16.27 17.49
C GLU A 376 -22.74 17.34 16.59
N HIS A 377 -23.16 18.49 17.11
CA HIS A 377 -23.76 19.56 16.29
C HIS A 377 -22.78 20.20 15.31
N GLY A 378 -21.48 20.05 15.55
CA GLY A 378 -20.46 20.57 14.67
C GLY A 378 -20.65 20.13 13.21
N TYR A 379 -21.14 18.90 12.99
CA TYR A 379 -21.37 18.33 11.66
C TYR A 379 -22.54 18.95 10.90
N ASP A 380 -23.56 19.49 11.59
CA ASP A 380 -24.77 20.04 10.97
C ASP A 380 -24.46 21.26 10.07
N ARG A 381 -23.32 21.92 10.32
CA ARG A 381 -22.83 23.06 9.52
C ARG A 381 -22.30 22.66 8.13
N TYR A 382 -22.11 21.37 7.88
CA TYR A 382 -21.41 20.85 6.70
C TYR A 382 -22.31 19.98 5.80
N THR A 383 -23.63 20.19 5.83
CA THR A 383 -24.59 19.49 4.96
C THR A 383 -24.23 19.59 3.47
N VAL A 384 -23.74 20.75 3.01
CA VAL A 384 -23.31 20.97 1.62
C VAL A 384 -22.05 20.16 1.27
N ASP A 385 -21.11 20.05 2.21
CA ASP A 385 -19.89 19.25 2.04
C ASP A 385 -20.21 17.75 2.00
N PHE A 386 -21.12 17.28 2.87
CA PHE A 386 -21.65 15.91 2.81
C PHE A 386 -22.36 15.64 1.48
N GLU A 387 -23.23 16.55 1.03
CA GLU A 387 -23.90 16.41 -0.26
C GLU A 387 -22.90 16.32 -1.42
N SER A 388 -21.87 17.15 -1.41
CA SER A 388 -20.80 17.10 -2.42
C SER A 388 -20.10 15.74 -2.44
N ALA A 389 -19.76 15.20 -1.26
CA ALA A 389 -19.14 13.87 -1.15
C ALA A 389 -20.07 12.75 -1.68
N VAL A 390 -21.36 12.78 -1.35
CA VAL A 390 -22.35 11.79 -1.83
C VAL A 390 -22.51 11.88 -3.34
N CYS A 391 -22.67 13.08 -3.90
CA CYS A 391 -22.82 13.29 -5.34
C CYS A 391 -21.61 12.76 -6.12
N TYR A 392 -20.38 12.98 -5.62
CA TYR A 392 -19.19 12.44 -6.27
C TYR A 392 -19.10 10.91 -6.16
N ALA A 393 -19.49 10.31 -5.04
CA ALA A 393 -19.52 8.86 -4.89
C ALA A 393 -20.56 8.21 -5.82
N GLU A 394 -21.76 8.77 -5.90
CA GLU A 394 -22.80 8.34 -6.84
C GLU A 394 -22.32 8.47 -8.30
N GLU A 395 -21.61 9.54 -8.64
CA GLU A 395 -21.03 9.74 -9.96
C GLU A 395 -19.93 8.71 -10.29
N ILE A 396 -19.07 8.37 -9.33
CA ILE A 396 -18.07 7.29 -9.50
C ILE A 396 -18.76 5.95 -9.79
N ILE A 397 -19.82 5.62 -9.06
CA ILE A 397 -20.61 4.40 -9.33
C ILE A 397 -21.23 4.48 -10.73
N ARG A 398 -21.80 5.62 -11.12
CA ARG A 398 -22.40 5.81 -12.44
C ARG A 398 -21.37 5.61 -13.55
N LEU A 399 -20.22 6.26 -13.47
CA LEU A 399 -19.13 6.13 -14.45
C LEU A 399 -18.65 4.68 -14.52
N THR A 400 -18.39 4.06 -13.37
CA THR A 400 -17.93 2.67 -13.32
C THR A 400 -18.99 1.69 -13.84
N SER A 401 -20.28 1.97 -13.60
CA SER A 401 -21.42 1.18 -14.07
C SER A 401 -21.63 1.28 -15.58
N LEU A 402 -21.53 2.49 -16.14
CA LEU A 402 -21.72 2.79 -17.56
C LEU A 402 -20.62 2.32 -18.47
N CYS A 403 -19.50 1.82 -17.92
CA CYS A 403 -18.45 1.19 -18.72
C CYS A 403 -19.11 0.04 -19.51
N PRO A 404 -19.34 0.19 -20.83
CA PRO A 404 -19.92 -0.85 -21.63
C PRO A 404 -18.92 -2.00 -21.61
N ASP A 405 -19.40 -3.24 -21.51
CA ASP A 405 -18.69 -4.35 -22.13
C ASP A 405 -18.35 -3.89 -23.54
N SER A 406 -17.06 -3.63 -23.79
CA SER A 406 -16.55 -3.06 -25.04
C SER A 406 -17.35 -3.60 -26.22
N THR A 407 -18.05 -2.68 -26.90
CA THR A 407 -18.88 -2.87 -28.08
C THR A 407 -18.50 -4.10 -28.91
N ALA A 408 -19.52 -4.88 -29.28
CA ALA A 408 -19.47 -6.00 -30.22
C ALA A 408 -18.30 -5.90 -31.21
N ALA A 409 -17.31 -6.77 -31.03
CA ALA A 409 -16.18 -6.95 -31.93
C ALA A 409 -16.67 -7.53 -33.27
N THR A 410 -17.07 -6.67 -34.20
CA THR A 410 -16.90 -6.96 -35.63
C THR A 410 -15.52 -6.46 -36.05
N THR A 411 -14.49 -7.23 -35.70
CA THR A 411 -13.26 -7.45 -36.48
C THR A 411 -12.35 -8.39 -35.72
N THR A 412 -11.96 -9.46 -36.39
CA THR A 412 -10.96 -10.45 -35.97
C THR A 412 -9.61 -9.78 -35.70
N ASP A 413 -8.87 -10.32 -34.73
CA ASP A 413 -7.48 -10.01 -34.34
C ASP A 413 -7.26 -8.98 -33.22
N SER A 414 -7.63 -9.35 -31.98
CA SER A 414 -6.68 -9.48 -30.86
C SER A 414 -7.44 -9.92 -29.59
N ALA A 415 -6.88 -10.92 -28.89
CA ALA A 415 -7.40 -11.46 -27.64
C ALA A 415 -7.21 -10.46 -26.47
N LYS A 416 -7.96 -9.35 -26.48
CA LYS A 416 -8.15 -8.51 -25.29
C LYS A 416 -9.32 -9.08 -24.50
N THR A 417 -8.99 -9.86 -23.48
CA THR A 417 -9.92 -10.46 -22.51
C THR A 417 -10.93 -9.41 -22.04
N LYS A 418 -12.23 -9.70 -22.20
CA LYS A 418 -13.32 -8.90 -21.63
C LYS A 418 -13.08 -8.73 -20.13
N GLN A 419 -12.73 -7.53 -19.69
CA GLN A 419 -12.29 -7.31 -18.32
C GLN A 419 -13.50 -7.11 -17.40
N ALA A 420 -14.06 -8.20 -16.88
CA ALA A 420 -15.13 -8.16 -15.88
C ALA A 420 -14.73 -7.31 -14.66
N LYS A 421 -15.65 -6.48 -14.15
CA LYS A 421 -15.42 -5.61 -12.99
C LYS A 421 -15.09 -6.46 -11.75
N SER A 422 -13.96 -6.18 -11.12
CA SER A 422 -13.54 -6.85 -9.88
C SER A 422 -14.50 -6.50 -8.74
N VAL A 423 -14.90 -7.50 -7.95
CA VAL A 423 -15.67 -7.34 -6.71
C VAL A 423 -14.77 -7.03 -5.51
N PHE A 424 -13.46 -6.99 -5.70
CA PHE A 424 -12.49 -6.59 -4.70
C PHE A 424 -11.66 -5.39 -5.16
N SER A 425 -11.36 -4.48 -4.22
CA SER A 425 -10.36 -3.42 -4.37
C SER A 425 -9.45 -3.45 -3.15
N LEU A 426 -8.13 -3.38 -3.32
CA LEU A 426 -7.22 -3.21 -2.16
C LEU A 426 -7.26 -1.77 -1.62
N GLU A 427 -7.49 -0.84 -2.53
CA GLU A 427 -7.54 0.58 -2.24
C GLU A 427 -8.85 0.95 -1.53
N GLY A 428 -8.79 1.95 -0.66
CA GLY A 428 -10.01 2.57 -0.13
C GLY A 428 -10.66 3.40 -1.24
N GLU A 429 -11.90 3.09 -1.57
CA GLU A 429 -12.73 3.84 -2.52
C GLU A 429 -13.81 4.60 -1.73
N ILE A 430 -15.08 4.20 -1.83
CA ILE A 430 -16.21 5.00 -1.35
C ILE A 430 -16.89 4.44 -0.09
N ILE A 431 -16.62 3.20 0.33
CA ILE A 431 -17.30 2.60 1.48
C ILE A 431 -17.06 3.42 2.75
N GLY A 432 -15.80 3.71 3.08
CA GLY A 432 -15.44 4.48 4.27
C GLY A 432 -16.10 5.87 4.31
N PRO A 433 -15.95 6.70 3.26
CA PRO A 433 -16.59 8.01 3.19
C PRO A 433 -18.12 7.99 3.24
N MET A 434 -18.78 7.03 2.59
CA MET A 434 -20.24 6.91 2.60
C MET A 434 -20.75 6.42 3.96
N TYR A 435 -20.02 5.50 4.59
CA TYR A 435 -20.29 5.10 5.97
C TYR A 435 -20.19 6.31 6.92
N PHE A 436 -19.08 7.05 6.87
CA PHE A 436 -18.88 8.27 7.66
C PHE A 436 -20.02 9.28 7.43
N THR A 437 -20.42 9.49 6.18
CA THR A 437 -21.53 10.38 5.83
C THR A 437 -22.83 9.92 6.47
N ALA A 438 -23.16 8.64 6.38
CA ALA A 438 -24.39 8.10 6.96
C ALA A 438 -24.43 8.20 8.50
N VAL A 439 -23.29 8.07 9.18
CA VAL A 439 -23.23 8.09 10.66
C VAL A 439 -22.97 9.47 11.27
N ARG A 440 -22.43 10.44 10.53
CA ARG A 440 -22.15 11.81 11.02
C ARG A 440 -23.03 12.90 10.43
N CYS A 441 -23.58 12.73 9.22
CA CYS A 441 -24.56 13.66 8.69
C CYS A 441 -25.92 13.41 9.37
N ARG A 442 -26.63 14.47 9.77
CA ARG A 442 -27.98 14.36 10.37
C ARG A 442 -29.09 14.74 9.40
N ASN A 443 -28.76 15.12 8.16
CA ASN A 443 -29.76 15.36 7.12
C ASN A 443 -30.41 14.03 6.67
N PRO A 444 -31.73 13.83 6.86
CA PRO A 444 -32.37 12.53 6.65
C PRO A 444 -32.23 11.99 5.22
N SER A 445 -32.26 12.87 4.21
CA SER A 445 -32.14 12.53 2.79
C SER A 445 -30.72 12.05 2.44
N LEU A 446 -29.70 12.81 2.87
CA LEU A 446 -28.30 12.47 2.59
C LEU A 446 -27.88 11.15 3.25
N ARG A 447 -28.34 10.88 4.48
CA ARG A 447 -28.06 9.61 5.17
C ARG A 447 -28.58 8.42 4.39
N ARG A 448 -29.84 8.51 3.92
CA ARG A 448 -30.50 7.45 3.14
C ARG A 448 -29.83 7.27 1.78
N ARG A 449 -29.41 8.36 1.12
CA ARG A 449 -28.61 8.30 -0.12
C ARG A 449 -27.27 7.59 0.11
N ALA A 450 -26.51 7.97 1.14
CA ALA A 450 -25.23 7.33 1.47
C ALA A 450 -25.39 5.82 1.77
N ILE A 451 -26.41 5.43 2.54
CA ILE A 451 -26.72 4.01 2.81
C ILE A 451 -27.12 3.29 1.51
N ASN A 452 -27.94 3.94 0.66
CA ASN A 452 -28.34 3.37 -0.61
C ASN A 452 -27.13 3.15 -1.54
N THR A 453 -26.19 4.10 -1.57
CA THR A 453 -24.92 4.00 -2.28
C THR A 453 -24.12 2.79 -1.80
N LEU A 454 -24.02 2.57 -0.48
CA LEU A 454 -23.37 1.38 0.08
C LEU A 454 -24.06 0.07 -0.33
N LEU A 455 -25.40 0.01 -0.27
CA LEU A 455 -26.16 -1.20 -0.61
C LEU A 455 -26.04 -1.59 -2.09
N HIS A 456 -25.87 -0.61 -2.98
CA HIS A 456 -25.70 -0.83 -4.42
C HIS A 456 -24.24 -0.96 -4.83
N TYR A 457 -23.30 -0.71 -3.92
CA TYR A 457 -21.88 -0.85 -4.18
C TYR A 457 -21.46 -2.30 -3.95
N SER A 458 -21.19 -3.01 -5.04
CA SER A 458 -20.96 -4.46 -5.04
C SER A 458 -19.52 -4.87 -4.72
N LYS A 459 -18.62 -3.94 -4.38
CA LYS A 459 -17.22 -4.26 -4.08
C LYS A 459 -16.95 -4.35 -2.59
N ARG A 460 -15.92 -5.13 -2.24
CA ARG A 460 -15.21 -5.08 -0.95
C ARG A 460 -13.92 -4.29 -1.11
N GLU A 461 -13.69 -3.30 -0.25
CA GLU A 461 -12.51 -2.42 -0.27
C GLU A 461 -11.55 -2.76 0.88
N GLY A 462 -10.54 -3.60 0.65
CA GLY A 462 -9.62 -4.04 1.69
C GLY A 462 -10.36 -4.68 2.86
N PHE A 463 -10.43 -3.97 3.99
CA PHE A 463 -11.15 -4.36 5.22
C PHE A 463 -12.64 -4.01 5.21
N TRP A 464 -13.10 -3.21 4.27
CA TRP A 464 -14.44 -2.64 4.25
C TRP A 464 -15.40 -3.48 3.41
N ASP A 465 -16.51 -3.88 4.01
CA ASP A 465 -17.61 -4.59 3.35
C ASP A 465 -18.85 -3.70 3.30
N ALA A 466 -19.29 -3.34 2.09
CA ALA A 466 -20.35 -2.38 1.90
C ALA A 466 -21.67 -2.79 2.57
N ARG A 467 -22.01 -4.08 2.58
CA ARG A 467 -23.25 -4.62 3.19
C ARG A 467 -23.21 -4.48 4.70
N ILE A 468 -22.08 -4.84 5.33
CA ILE A 468 -21.88 -4.71 6.78
C ILE A 468 -22.06 -3.25 7.19
N TYR A 469 -21.29 -2.36 6.57
CA TYR A 469 -21.28 -0.95 6.96
C TYR A 469 -22.59 -0.22 6.62
N ALA A 470 -23.34 -0.66 5.60
CA ALA A 470 -24.69 -0.17 5.35
C ALA A 470 -25.64 -0.51 6.50
N ASN A 471 -25.63 -1.76 6.99
CA ASN A 471 -26.53 -2.17 8.07
C ASN A 471 -26.13 -1.57 9.43
N VAL A 472 -24.83 -1.40 9.69
CA VAL A 472 -24.36 -0.65 10.87
C VAL A 472 -24.80 0.83 10.78
N ALA A 473 -24.70 1.45 9.61
CA ALA A 473 -25.17 2.82 9.41
C ALA A 473 -26.69 2.96 9.60
N LYS A 474 -27.49 2.00 9.11
CA LYS A 474 -28.95 1.96 9.36
C LYS A 474 -29.25 1.92 10.86
N LEU A 475 -28.56 1.06 11.63
CA LEU A 475 -28.73 1.02 13.08
C LEU A 475 -28.47 2.39 13.73
N VAL A 476 -27.39 3.08 13.34
CA VAL A 476 -27.08 4.42 13.89
C VAL A 476 -28.20 5.41 13.55
N VAL A 477 -28.69 5.42 12.30
CA VAL A 477 -29.82 6.25 11.87
C VAL A 477 -31.06 5.95 12.71
N GLU A 478 -31.45 4.67 12.81
CA GLU A 478 -32.63 4.24 13.55
C GLU A 478 -32.57 4.65 15.03
N VAL A 479 -31.41 4.49 15.67
CA VAL A 479 -31.21 4.87 17.07
C VAL A 479 -31.35 6.38 17.26
N GLU A 480 -30.72 7.20 16.40
CA GLU A 480 -30.80 8.66 16.50
C GLU A 480 -32.21 9.18 16.18
N GLU A 481 -32.88 8.61 15.17
CA GLU A 481 -34.21 9.04 14.72
C GLU A 481 -35.35 8.51 15.62
N SER A 482 -35.12 7.46 16.42
CA SER A 482 -36.15 6.82 17.28
C SER A 482 -36.81 7.74 18.30
N GLN A 483 -36.17 8.87 18.64
CA GLN A 483 -36.71 9.86 19.59
C GLN A 483 -37.56 10.93 18.91
N CYS A 484 -37.63 10.95 17.58
CA CYS A 484 -38.45 11.89 16.83
C CYS A 484 -39.92 11.45 16.89
N SER A 485 -40.83 12.39 17.17
CA SER A 485 -42.27 12.09 17.18
C SER A 485 -42.84 11.86 15.77
N GLU A 486 -42.22 12.49 14.78
CA GLU A 486 -42.52 12.35 13.35
C GLU A 486 -41.22 12.03 12.60
N PRO A 487 -41.29 11.43 11.39
CA PRO A 487 -40.10 11.21 10.58
C PRO A 487 -39.35 12.53 10.35
N PRO A 488 -38.03 12.59 10.65
CA PRO A 488 -37.29 13.82 10.55
C PRO A 488 -37.20 14.29 9.10
N THR A 489 -37.31 15.59 8.89
CA THR A 489 -37.19 16.27 7.60
C THR A 489 -35.91 17.09 7.51
N SER A 490 -35.34 17.48 8.65
CA SER A 490 -34.08 18.22 8.78
C SER A 490 -33.26 17.68 9.95
N GLU A 491 -31.96 17.95 9.91
CA GLU A 491 -30.99 17.71 10.97
C GLU A 491 -31.40 18.31 12.33
N LYS A 492 -32.23 19.36 12.33
CA LYS A 492 -32.73 20.02 13.54
C LYS A 492 -33.78 19.19 14.30
N ASP A 493 -34.45 18.27 13.61
CA ASP A 493 -35.46 17.41 14.20
C ASP A 493 -34.83 16.33 15.11
N ILE A 494 -33.55 16.01 14.88
CA ILE A 494 -32.79 15.03 15.64
C ILE A 494 -32.14 15.70 16.85
N SER A 495 -32.70 15.45 18.03
CA SER A 495 -32.21 15.95 19.32
C SER A 495 -30.74 15.63 19.56
N SER A 496 -30.02 16.59 20.13
CA SER A 496 -28.62 16.46 20.56
C SER A 496 -28.38 15.27 21.49
N LEU A 497 -29.36 14.96 22.34
CA LEU A 497 -29.31 13.89 23.34
C LEU A 497 -29.47 12.50 22.72
N ALA A 498 -30.00 12.43 21.50
CA ALA A 498 -30.18 11.21 20.74
C ALA A 498 -28.94 10.84 19.91
N ARG A 499 -27.99 11.76 19.75
CA ARG A 499 -26.86 11.60 18.83
C ARG A 499 -25.83 10.57 19.32
N VAL A 500 -25.37 9.75 18.38
CA VAL A 500 -24.28 8.81 18.57
C VAL A 500 -22.97 9.54 18.34
N TYR A 501 -22.07 9.44 19.30
CA TYR A 501 -20.75 10.08 19.27
C TYR A 501 -19.68 9.13 18.73
N GLU A 502 -19.74 7.85 19.12
CA GLU A 502 -18.81 6.82 18.66
C GLU A 502 -19.54 5.49 18.46
N GLU A 503 -19.15 4.78 17.41
CA GLU A 503 -19.62 3.45 17.05
C GLU A 503 -18.43 2.50 16.97
N VAL A 504 -18.42 1.48 17.83
CA VAL A 504 -17.29 0.56 17.98
C VAL A 504 -17.74 -0.86 17.69
N GLN A 505 -17.04 -1.51 16.76
CA GLN A 505 -17.18 -2.94 16.50
C GLN A 505 -16.09 -3.69 17.28
N PRO A 506 -16.43 -4.54 18.26
CA PRO A 506 -15.45 -5.28 19.05
C PRO A 506 -14.49 -6.15 18.21
N LYS A 507 -13.34 -6.47 18.80
CA LYS A 507 -12.23 -7.16 18.10
C LYS A 507 -12.54 -8.60 17.70
N ASP A 508 -13.43 -9.28 18.44
CA ASP A 508 -13.80 -10.68 18.22
C ASP A 508 -14.92 -10.78 17.19
N PHE A 509 -14.51 -10.67 15.92
CA PHE A 509 -15.39 -10.64 14.76
C PHE A 509 -16.05 -12.01 14.55
N LYS A 510 -17.36 -12.10 14.80
CA LYS A 510 -18.20 -13.09 14.10
C LYS A 510 -18.77 -12.43 12.85
N PRO A 511 -18.68 -13.08 11.68
CA PRO A 511 -19.05 -12.48 10.41
C PRO A 511 -20.56 -12.44 10.15
N ASN A 512 -21.41 -12.72 11.14
CA ASN A 512 -22.86 -12.44 11.22
C ASN A 512 -23.44 -13.23 12.41
N PRO A 513 -24.14 -12.60 13.39
CA PRO A 513 -24.32 -11.17 13.57
C PRO A 513 -23.07 -10.47 14.15
N VAL A 514 -22.92 -9.18 13.87
CA VAL A 514 -21.84 -8.32 14.36
C VAL A 514 -22.35 -7.55 15.57
N GLN A 515 -21.55 -7.54 16.63
CA GLN A 515 -21.83 -6.71 17.79
C GLN A 515 -21.40 -5.26 17.49
N VAL A 516 -22.27 -4.30 17.76
CA VAL A 516 -21.99 -2.87 17.62
C VAL A 516 -22.26 -2.18 18.95
N LEU A 517 -21.28 -1.44 19.45
CA LEU A 517 -21.38 -0.62 20.66
C LEU A 517 -21.55 0.84 20.25
N LEU A 518 -22.65 1.47 20.67
CA LEU A 518 -22.91 2.88 20.44
C LEU A 518 -22.69 3.66 21.73
N TYR A 519 -21.87 4.70 21.66
CA TYR A 519 -21.58 5.62 22.77
C TYR A 519 -22.30 6.94 22.55
N MET A 520 -23.03 7.37 23.59
CA MET A 520 -23.92 8.53 23.55
C MET A 520 -23.78 9.36 24.82
N LYS A 521 -24.31 10.59 24.79
CA LYS A 521 -24.44 11.48 25.96
C LYS A 521 -25.89 11.95 26.14
N PRO A 522 -26.79 11.11 26.66
CA PRO A 522 -28.22 11.42 26.78
C PRO A 522 -28.54 12.52 27.80
N GLU A 523 -27.58 12.87 28.67
CA GLU A 523 -27.69 13.94 29.67
C GLU A 523 -26.94 15.22 29.21
N GLY A 524 -26.56 15.29 27.93
CA GLY A 524 -25.84 16.41 27.34
C GLY A 524 -24.31 16.25 27.39
N VAL A 525 -23.60 17.20 26.78
CA VAL A 525 -22.14 17.10 26.52
C VAL A 525 -21.28 16.97 27.78
N ASP A 526 -21.73 17.51 28.90
CA ASP A 526 -21.07 17.43 30.21
C ASP A 526 -21.54 16.22 31.04
N GLY A 527 -22.53 15.47 30.55
CA GLY A 527 -23.06 14.27 31.19
C GLY A 527 -22.22 13.01 30.96
N PRO A 528 -22.52 11.91 31.69
CA PRO A 528 -21.78 10.66 31.57
C PRO A 528 -21.99 9.98 30.22
N TRP A 529 -20.98 9.25 29.78
CA TRP A 529 -21.07 8.37 28.62
C TRP A 529 -22.03 7.22 28.90
N LYS A 530 -22.98 6.99 27.98
CA LYS A 530 -23.86 5.83 27.98
C LYS A 530 -23.52 4.95 26.79
N MET A 531 -23.21 3.68 27.06
CA MET A 531 -22.97 2.66 26.04
C MET A 531 -24.22 1.81 25.85
N ARG A 532 -24.58 1.51 24.61
CA ARG A 532 -25.63 0.55 24.23
C ARG A 532 -25.04 -0.48 23.28
N SER A 533 -25.36 -1.75 23.49
CA SER A 533 -24.91 -2.87 22.64
C SER A 533 -26.05 -3.35 21.77
N TYR A 534 -25.77 -3.57 20.49
CA TYR A 534 -26.71 -4.11 19.51
C TYR A 534 -26.05 -5.26 18.73
N MET A 535 -26.87 -6.17 18.21
CA MET A 535 -26.45 -7.19 17.25
C MET A 535 -27.04 -6.81 15.89
N VAL A 536 -26.20 -6.73 14.87
CA VAL A 536 -26.60 -6.37 13.50
C VAL A 536 -26.38 -7.58 12.59
N GLU A 537 -27.43 -7.97 11.88
CA GLU A 537 -27.42 -9.02 10.87
C GLU A 537 -27.34 -8.40 9.46
N TRP A 538 -26.76 -9.12 8.50
CA TRP A 538 -26.67 -8.68 7.10
C TRP A 538 -26.71 -9.83 6.10
#